data_AF-A0A924JKL9-F1
#
_entry.id   AF-A0A924JKL9-F1
#
_cell.length_a   1.000
_cell.length_b   1.000
_cell.length_c   1.000
_cell.angle_alpha   90.00
_cell.angle_beta   90.00
_cell.angle_gamma   90.00
#
_symmetry.space_group_name_H-M   'P 1'
#
loop_
_entity.id
_entity.type
_entity.pdbx_description
1 polymer ?
#
loop_
_entity_poly.entity_id
_entity_poly.type
_entity_poly.pdbx_seq_one_letter_code
_entity_poly.pdbx_strand_id
1 'polypeptide(L)'
;MTSATPCIIKKYRNRRLYNTTTSAYENVESLAVMAKGGKVFVVYDAKSGDDITRSVLGHIIAEEEKKVGQDLLPIAFLRSLIGLYGGSMQQMVPAFLEMSMDTLTRERAKLQG
;
A
#
# COMPACT_ATOMS: atom_id res chain seq x y z
N MET A 1 -5.43 14.50 16.35
CA MET A 1 -5.18 13.05 16.26
C MET A 1 -6.51 12.32 16.27
N THR A 2 -7.22 12.29 15.14
CA THR A 2 -8.41 11.45 15.00
C THR A 2 -7.92 10.04 14.71
N SER A 3 -8.00 9.16 15.71
CA SER A 3 -7.87 7.71 15.53
C SER A 3 -9.04 7.24 14.67
N ALA A 4 -8.97 7.44 13.36
CA ALA A 4 -9.93 6.88 12.44
C ALA A 4 -9.75 5.36 12.48
N THR A 5 -10.73 4.66 13.04
CA THR A 5 -10.75 3.20 13.07
C THR A 5 -10.51 2.68 11.65
N PRO A 6 -9.47 1.86 11.42
CA PRO A 6 -9.14 1.41 10.09
C PRO A 6 -10.30 0.59 9.51
N CYS A 7 -10.59 0.78 8.23
CA CYS A 7 -11.57 -0.01 7.51
C CYS A 7 -11.09 -1.46 7.43
N ILE A 8 -11.93 -2.43 7.82
CA ILE A 8 -11.55 -3.84 7.79
C ILE A 8 -12.01 -4.47 6.48
N ILE A 9 -11.07 -5.08 5.76
CA ILE A 9 -11.31 -5.82 4.54
C ILE A 9 -11.04 -7.30 4.81
N LYS A 10 -11.98 -8.18 4.47
CA LYS A 10 -11.80 -9.64 4.53
C LYS A 10 -11.57 -10.19 3.13
N LYS A 11 -10.41 -10.80 2.88
CA LYS A 11 -10.08 -11.42 1.59
C LYS A 11 -10.51 -12.89 1.57
N TYR A 12 -11.32 -13.25 0.59
CA TYR A 12 -11.71 -14.63 0.32
C TYR A 12 -10.92 -15.20 -0.86
N ARG A 13 -10.82 -16.53 -0.94
CA ARG A 13 -9.98 -17.24 -1.94
C ARG A 13 -10.30 -16.90 -3.41
N ASN A 14 -11.53 -16.51 -3.73
CA ASN A 14 -11.99 -16.22 -5.09
C ASN A 14 -11.77 -14.76 -5.54
N ARG A 15 -10.66 -14.13 -5.11
CA ARG A 15 -10.31 -12.71 -5.36
C ARG A 15 -11.27 -11.68 -4.75
N ARG A 16 -12.34 -12.09 -4.05
CA ARG A 16 -13.30 -11.18 -3.43
C ARG A 16 -12.72 -10.54 -2.16
N LEU A 17 -12.87 -9.23 -2.05
CA LEU A 17 -12.50 -8.44 -0.88
C LEU A 17 -13.80 -7.91 -0.26
N TYR A 18 -14.14 -8.31 0.96
CA TYR A 18 -15.36 -7.86 1.62
C TYR A 18 -15.04 -6.72 2.57
N ASN A 19 -15.58 -5.55 2.31
CA ASN A 19 -15.44 -4.38 3.16
C ASN A 19 -16.50 -4.41 4.26
N THR A 20 -16.07 -4.51 5.52
CA THR A 20 -17.00 -4.60 6.65
C THR A 20 -17.63 -3.25 7.00
N THR A 21 -17.06 -2.14 6.54
CA THR A 21 -17.62 -0.79 6.77
C THR A 21 -18.78 -0.52 5.82
N THR A 22 -18.65 -0.88 4.53
CA THR A 22 -19.71 -0.70 3.53
C THR A 22 -20.61 -1.92 3.37
N SER A 23 -20.25 -3.05 3.98
CA SER A 23 -20.90 -4.34 3.83
C SER A 23 -20.98 -4.82 2.37
N ALA A 24 -20.00 -4.43 1.54
CA ALA A 24 -19.96 -4.69 0.11
C ALA A 24 -18.70 -5.44 -0.32
N TYR A 25 -18.77 -6.10 -1.48
CA TYR A 25 -17.61 -6.67 -2.13
C TYR A 25 -16.91 -5.61 -2.99
N GLU A 26 -15.62 -5.46 -2.75
CA GLU A 26 -14.71 -4.56 -3.44
C GLU A 26 -13.69 -5.38 -4.26
N ASN A 27 -13.04 -4.72 -5.22
CA ASN A 27 -11.89 -5.23 -5.94
C ASN A 27 -10.62 -4.45 -5.56
N VAL A 28 -9.48 -4.82 -6.14
CA VAL A 28 -8.18 -4.20 -5.85
C VAL A 28 -8.16 -2.74 -6.30
N GLU A 29 -8.89 -2.41 -7.37
CA GLU A 29 -9.04 -1.06 -7.90
C GLU A 29 -9.76 -0.13 -6.90
N SER A 30 -10.86 -0.59 -6.29
CA SER A 30 -11.54 0.15 -5.22
C SER A 30 -10.61 0.43 -4.04
N LEU A 31 -9.81 -0.57 -3.64
CA LEU A 31 -8.83 -0.40 -2.57
C LEU A 31 -7.72 0.59 -2.97
N ALA A 32 -7.30 0.60 -4.23
CA ALA A 32 -6.36 1.60 -4.74
C ALA A 32 -6.92 3.02 -4.64
N VAL A 33 -8.21 3.21 -4.97
CA VAL A 33 -8.90 4.51 -4.79
C VAL A 33 -8.96 4.90 -3.31
N MET A 34 -9.28 3.96 -2.42
CA MET A 34 -9.27 4.20 -0.97
C MET A 34 -7.88 4.64 -0.48
N ALA A 35 -6.82 3.95 -0.90
CA ALA A 35 -5.44 4.28 -0.54
C ALA A 35 -5.05 5.68 -1.04
N LYS A 36 -5.36 6.01 -2.30
CA LYS A 36 -5.12 7.34 -2.89
C LYS A 36 -5.88 8.45 -2.15
N GLY A 37 -7.07 8.15 -1.65
CA GLY A 37 -7.87 9.06 -0.82
C GLY A 37 -7.40 9.17 0.63
N GLY A 38 -6.28 8.54 1.01
CA GLY A 38 -5.73 8.57 2.38
C GLY A 38 -6.53 7.74 3.38
N LYS A 39 -7.43 6.87 2.93
CA LYS A 39 -8.23 6.02 3.82
C LYS A 39 -7.41 4.83 4.30
N VAL A 40 -7.26 4.71 5.62
CA VAL A 40 -6.56 3.59 6.24
C VAL A 40 -7.45 2.35 6.26
N PHE A 41 -6.92 1.23 5.80
CA PHE A 41 -7.58 -0.07 5.87
C PHE A 41 -6.61 -1.19 6.25
N VAL A 42 -7.15 -2.26 6.83
CA VAL A 42 -6.43 -3.49 7.17
C VAL A 42 -7.11 -4.64 6.45
N VAL A 43 -6.33 -5.52 5.84
CA VAL A 43 -6.82 -6.67 5.10
C VAL A 43 -6.47 -7.95 5.84
N TYR A 44 -7.48 -8.72 6.22
CA TYR A 44 -7.32 -10.04 6.80
C TYR A 44 -7.70 -11.14 5.79
N ASP A 45 -6.94 -12.22 5.75
CA ASP A 45 -7.38 -13.43 5.05
C ASP A 45 -8.56 -14.05 5.80
N ALA A 46 -9.69 -14.22 5.13
CA ALA A 46 -10.93 -14.65 5.78
C ALA A 46 -10.90 -16.10 6.28
N LYS A 47 -9.94 -16.92 5.82
CA LYS A 47 -9.81 -18.32 6.21
C LYS A 47 -8.87 -18.48 7.41
N SER A 48 -7.71 -17.85 7.36
CA SER A 48 -6.65 -17.97 8.37
C SER A 48 -6.76 -16.92 9.47
N GLY A 49 -7.31 -15.74 9.16
CA GLY A 49 -7.30 -14.58 10.05
C GLY A 49 -6.01 -13.76 9.97
N ASP A 50 -5.05 -14.15 9.11
CA ASP A 50 -3.75 -13.47 9.00
C ASP A 50 -3.90 -12.05 8.44
N ASP A 51 -3.14 -11.10 9.00
CA ASP A 51 -2.98 -9.76 8.42
C ASP A 51 -2.12 -9.86 7.16
N ILE A 52 -2.77 -9.61 6.02
CA ILE A 52 -2.17 -9.67 4.69
C ILE A 52 -2.13 -8.28 4.04
N THR A 53 -2.29 -7.20 4.82
CA THR A 53 -2.36 -5.82 4.34
C THR A 53 -1.16 -5.48 3.46
N ARG A 54 0.06 -5.84 3.89
CA ARG A 54 1.29 -5.61 3.13
C ARG A 54 1.27 -6.28 1.76
N SER A 55 0.80 -7.53 1.69
CA SER A 55 0.71 -8.27 0.42
C SER A 55 -0.30 -7.63 -0.53
N VAL A 56 -1.44 -7.19 -0.02
CA VAL A 56 -2.47 -6.51 -0.82
C VAL A 56 -2.00 -5.15 -1.31
N LEU A 57 -1.33 -4.35 -0.48
CA LEU A 57 -0.74 -3.07 -0.89
C LEU A 57 0.33 -3.25 -1.97
N GLY A 58 1.19 -4.27 -1.84
CA GLY A 58 2.17 -4.61 -2.89
C GLY A 58 1.51 -4.98 -4.21
N HIS A 59 0.39 -5.72 -4.18
CA HIS A 59 -0.39 -6.03 -5.37
C HIS A 59 -1.02 -4.78 -5.99
N ILE A 60 -1.57 -3.87 -5.18
CA ILE A 60 -2.11 -2.59 -5.66
C ILE A 60 -1.04 -1.79 -6.41
N ILE A 61 0.16 -1.66 -5.82
CA ILE A 61 1.29 -0.95 -6.45
C ILE A 61 1.61 -1.57 -7.81
N ALA A 62 1.76 -2.90 -7.88
CA ALA A 62 2.07 -3.59 -9.13
C ALA A 62 0.99 -3.43 -10.21
N GLU A 63 -0.30 -3.36 -9.83
CA GLU A 63 -1.39 -3.12 -10.77
C GLU A 63 -1.44 -1.65 -11.24
N GLU A 64 -1.07 -0.69 -10.40
CA GLU A 64 -1.02 0.73 -10.77
C GLU A 64 0.13 1.03 -11.74
N GLU A 65 1.32 0.44 -11.55
CA GLU A 65 2.45 0.54 -12.49
C GLU A 65 2.05 0.14 -13.92
N LYS A 66 1.26 -0.95 -14.07
CA LYS A 66 0.78 -1.42 -15.39
C LYS A 66 -0.16 -0.43 -16.09
N LYS A 67 -0.89 0.41 -15.34
CA LYS A 67 -1.91 1.33 -15.90
C LYS A 67 -1.32 2.64 -16.40
N VAL A 68 -0.31 3.17 -15.72
CA VAL A 68 0.19 4.53 -15.96
C VAL A 68 1.18 4.58 -17.13
N GLY A 69 1.75 3.44 -17.55
CA GLY A 69 2.69 3.37 -18.69
C GLY A 69 4.02 4.10 -18.46
N GLN A 70 4.21 4.64 -17.25
CA GLN A 70 5.48 5.14 -16.74
C GLN A 70 5.78 4.37 -15.46
N ASP A 71 6.95 3.73 -15.42
CA ASP A 71 7.44 3.03 -14.23
C ASP A 71 7.73 4.08 -13.14
N LEU A 72 6.80 4.25 -12.20
CA LEU A 72 6.99 5.13 -11.03
C LEU A 72 8.08 4.55 -10.12
N LEU A 73 8.26 3.23 -10.13
CA LEU A 73 9.28 2.50 -9.40
C LEU A 73 10.37 1.97 -10.34
N PRO A 74 11.52 2.66 -10.46
CA PRO A 74 12.62 2.19 -11.31
C PRO A 74 13.12 0.79 -10.91
N ILE A 75 13.46 -0.04 -11.89
CA ILE A 75 14.00 -1.40 -11.66
C ILE A 75 15.20 -1.39 -10.70
N ALA A 76 16.09 -0.41 -10.83
CA ALA A 76 17.25 -0.25 -9.95
C ALA A 76 16.86 -0.02 -8.48
N PHE A 77 15.76 0.71 -8.23
CA PHE A 77 15.22 0.92 -6.89
C PHE A 77 14.66 -0.38 -6.32
N LEU A 78 13.85 -1.12 -7.09
CA LEU A 78 13.30 -2.41 -6.65
C LEU A 78 14.41 -3.42 -6.29
N ARG A 79 15.48 -3.49 -7.09
CA ARG A 79 16.65 -4.34 -6.80
C ARG A 79 17.36 -3.91 -5.51
N SER A 80 17.55 -2.61 -5.32
CA SER A 80 18.15 -2.06 -4.10
C SER A 80 17.29 -2.40 -2.88
N LEU A 81 15.97 -2.25 -3.00
CA LEU A 81 15.01 -2.57 -1.95
C LEU A 81 15.07 -4.05 -1.56
N ILE A 82 15.21 -4.96 -2.53
CA ILE A 82 15.42 -6.40 -2.26
C ILE A 82 16.74 -6.64 -1.52
N GLY A 83 17.85 -6.01 -1.94
CA GLY A 83 19.16 -6.18 -1.31
C GLY A 83 19.24 -5.68 0.13
N LEU A 84 18.33 -4.80 0.54
CA LEU A 84 18.20 -4.35 1.92
C LEU A 84 17.55 -5.40 2.85
N TYR A 85 16.81 -6.37 2.31
CA TYR A 85 16.30 -7.51 3.07
C TYR A 85 17.42 -8.53 3.27
N GLY A 86 18.01 -8.57 4.46
CA GLY A 86 19.08 -9.52 4.83
C GLY A 86 20.40 -8.87 5.28
N GLY A 87 20.50 -7.54 5.26
CA GLY A 87 21.65 -6.80 5.79
C GLY A 87 21.43 -6.24 7.20
N SER A 88 22.52 -5.81 7.86
CA SER A 88 22.50 -5.17 9.18
C SER A 88 21.73 -3.84 9.24
N MET A 89 21.38 -3.26 8.08
CA MET A 89 20.65 -2.00 7.95
C MET A 89 19.12 -2.17 7.87
N GLN A 90 18.58 -3.38 8.01
CA GLN A 90 17.15 -3.65 7.84
C GLN A 90 16.25 -2.79 8.74
N GLN A 91 16.73 -2.40 9.92
CA GLN A 91 16.00 -1.53 10.86
C GLN A 91 15.96 -0.04 10.42
N MET A 92 16.90 0.41 9.58
CA MET A 92 16.97 1.81 9.12
C MET A 92 16.12 2.07 7.87
N VAL A 93 15.78 1.03 7.10
CA VAL A 93 15.04 1.15 5.84
C VAL A 93 13.66 1.78 6.00
N PRO A 94 12.83 1.40 6.99
CA PRO A 94 11.50 1.99 7.14
C PRO A 94 11.56 3.51 7.40
N ALA A 95 12.41 3.93 8.34
CA ALA A 95 12.58 5.34 8.70
C ALA A 95 13.09 6.18 7.51
N PHE A 96 14.04 5.64 6.74
CA PHE A 96 14.55 6.31 5.54
C PHE A 96 13.47 6.46 4.45
N LEU A 97 12.67 5.43 4.21
CA LEU A 97 11.58 5.47 3.23
C LEU A 97 10.49 6.47 3.65
N GLU A 98 10.10 6.49 4.92
CA GLU A 98 9.13 7.47 5.45
C GLU A 98 9.63 8.91 5.25
N MET A 99 10.88 9.19 5.65
CA MET A 99 11.47 10.52 5.49
C MET A 99 11.57 10.95 4.02
N SER A 100 11.94 10.03 3.13
CA SER A 100 12.03 10.29 1.69
C SER A 100 10.65 10.59 1.10
N MET A 101 9.62 9.82 1.47
CA MET A 101 8.25 10.03 1.01
C MET A 101 7.63 11.34 1.51
N ASP A 102 7.89 11.71 2.76
CA ASP A 102 7.48 13.01 3.31
C ASP A 102 8.12 14.17 2.55
N THR A 103 9.38 14.01 2.15
CA THR A 103 10.11 15.01 1.37
C THR A 103 9.52 15.13 -0.04
N LEU A 104 9.29 14.01 -0.73
CA LEU A 104 8.64 13.99 -2.06
C LEU A 104 7.25 14.61 -2.04
N THR A 105 6.44 14.31 -1.02
CA THR A 105 5.09 14.87 -0.87
C THR A 105 5.13 16.38 -0.66
N ARG A 106 6.07 16.88 0.17
CA ARG A 106 6.27 18.32 0.39
C ARG A 106 6.71 19.06 -0.87
N GLU A 107 7.66 18.49 -1.62
CA GLU A 107 8.13 19.11 -2.86
C GLU A 107 7.04 19.14 -3.94
N ARG A 108 6.21 18.08 -4.06
CA ARG A 108 5.04 18.11 -4.93
C ARG A 108 4.03 19.20 -4.54
N ALA A 109 3.78 19.39 -3.25
CA ALA A 109 2.86 20.42 -2.77
C ALA A 109 3.33 21.84 -3.09
N LYS A 110 4.65 22.10 -3.07
CA LYS A 110 5.25 23.39 -3.45
C LYS A 110 5.18 23.68 -4.95
N LEU A 111 5.19 22.65 -5.81
CA LEU A 111 5.14 22.81 -7.27
C LEU A 111 3.71 22.98 -7.81
N GLN A 112 2.69 22.63 -7.01
CA GLN A 112 1.27 22.70 -7.38
C GLN A 112 0.52 23.87 -6.74
N GLY A 113 1.19 24.68 -5.92
CA GLY A 113 0.68 25.94 -5.35
C GLY A 113 1.42 27.13 -5.94
#